data_AF-A0A7J0CMS1-F1
#
_entry.id   AF-A0A7J0CMS1-F1
#
_cell.length_a   1.000
_cell.length_b   1.000
_cell.length_c   1.000
_cell.angle_alpha   90.00
_cell.angle_beta   90.00
_cell.angle_gamma   90.00
#
_symmetry.space_group_name_H-M   'P 1'
#
loop_
_entity.id
_entity.type
_entity.pdbx_description
1 polymer ?
#
loop_
_entity_poly.entity_id
_entity_poly.type
_entity_poly.pdbx_seq_one_letter_code
_entity_poly.pdbx_strand_id
1 'polypeptide(L)'
;MLLVGGGDYRRTVLGSVNYGRDCDSIATMSGAIAGALGSEVPADWAATVAEASRLDLHAPARTLTRVAREVFARDLERRRSHEEAFAALAGTR
;
A
#
# COMPACT_ATOMS: atom_id res chain seq x y z
N MET A 1 12.93 9.67 1.23
CA MET A 1 12.77 10.79 0.27
C MET A 1 11.33 11.27 0.10
N LEU A 2 10.31 10.59 0.62
CA LEU A 2 8.91 11.01 0.49
C LEU A 2 8.65 12.47 0.92
N LEU A 3 9.14 12.88 2.09
CA LEU A 3 9.00 14.25 2.59
C LEU A 3 9.74 15.26 1.69
N VAL A 4 10.98 14.95 1.31
CA VAL A 4 11.79 15.80 0.42
C VAL A 4 11.17 15.92 -0.98
N GLY A 5 10.53 14.84 -1.44
CA GLY A 5 9.80 14.78 -2.69
C GLY A 5 8.41 15.42 -2.65
N GLY A 6 7.93 15.86 -1.48
CA GLY A 6 6.59 16.43 -1.31
C GLY A 6 5.46 15.45 -1.65
N GLY A 7 5.70 14.13 -1.53
CA GLY A 7 4.73 13.11 -1.93
C GLY A 7 4.64 12.86 -3.44
N ASP A 8 5.35 13.61 -4.28
CA ASP A 8 5.45 13.32 -5.71
C ASP A 8 6.25 12.03 -5.96
N TYR A 9 5.67 11.09 -6.72
CA TYR A 9 6.25 9.76 -6.93
C TYR A 9 7.61 9.86 -7.62
N ARG A 10 7.69 10.59 -8.74
CA ARG A 10 8.91 10.69 -9.55
C ARG A 10 10.04 11.33 -8.74
N ARG A 11 9.80 12.45 -8.08
CA ARG A 11 10.79 13.14 -7.24
C ARG A 11 11.21 12.29 -6.05
N THR A 12 10.27 11.59 -5.42
CA THR A 12 10.54 10.69 -4.29
C THR A 12 11.43 9.54 -4.70
N VAL A 13 11.09 8.81 -5.77
CA VAL A 13 11.85 7.64 -6.24
C VAL A 13 13.21 8.06 -6.79
N LEU A 14 13.29 9.11 -7.62
CA LEU A 14 14.58 9.59 -8.13
C LEU A 14 15.47 10.10 -7.01
N GLY A 15 14.92 10.80 -6.02
CA GLY A 15 15.67 11.18 -4.83
C GLY A 15 16.20 9.96 -4.08
N SER A 16 15.41 8.90 -3.96
CA SER A 16 15.79 7.68 -3.24
C SER A 16 16.92 6.93 -3.93
N VAL A 17 16.82 6.74 -5.26
CA VAL A 17 17.88 6.04 -6.01
C VAL A 17 19.19 6.85 -6.05
N ASN A 18 19.11 8.19 -6.05
CA ASN A 18 20.27 9.07 -6.04
C ASN A 18 20.82 9.36 -4.63
N TYR A 19 20.14 8.93 -3.56
CA TYR A 19 20.61 9.11 -2.19
C TYR A 19 21.82 8.23 -1.86
N GLY A 20 21.97 7.08 -2.54
CA GLY A 20 23.05 6.11 -2.31
C GLY A 20 22.78 5.15 -1.14
N ARG A 21 23.79 4.32 -0.85
CA ARG A 21 23.77 3.23 0.15
C ARG A 21 22.83 2.08 -0.22
N ASP A 22 21.61 2.08 0.32
CA ASP A 22 20.61 1.01 0.19
C ASP A 22 19.45 1.52 -0.66
N CYS A 23 19.82 1.98 -1.86
CA CYS A 23 18.97 2.86 -2.65
C CYS A 23 17.78 2.11 -3.28
N ASP A 24 17.91 0.80 -3.51
CA ASP A 24 16.85 -0.09 -3.96
C ASP A 24 15.77 -0.26 -2.89
N SER A 25 16.14 -0.58 -1.65
CA SER A 25 15.21 -0.72 -0.53
C SER A 25 14.52 0.60 -0.22
N ILE A 26 15.27 1.71 -0.19
CA ILE A 26 14.74 3.05 0.06
C ILE A 26 13.78 3.47 -1.07
N ALA A 27 14.14 3.25 -2.33
CA ALA A 27 13.28 3.58 -3.48
C ALA A 27 12.00 2.75 -3.46
N THR A 28 12.11 1.45 -3.19
CA THR A 28 10.97 0.53 -3.09
C THR A 28 9.99 1.00 -2.01
N MET A 29 10.46 1.23 -0.78
CA MET A 29 9.60 1.64 0.32
C MET A 29 8.99 3.03 0.10
N SER A 30 9.80 3.99 -0.35
CA SER A 30 9.31 5.36 -0.55
C SER A 30 8.35 5.49 -1.73
N GLY A 31 8.58 4.75 -2.82
CA GLY A 31 7.67 4.67 -3.96
C GLY A 31 6.35 3.98 -3.59
N ALA A 32 6.40 2.89 -2.83
CA ALA A 32 5.20 2.21 -2.33
C ALA A 32 4.32 3.14 -1.48
N ILE A 33 4.94 3.91 -0.56
CA ILE A 33 4.19 4.87 0.26
C ILE A 33 3.62 6.01 -0.58
N ALA A 34 4.40 6.60 -1.50
CA ALA A 34 3.90 7.66 -2.38
C ALA A 34 2.70 7.18 -3.22
N GLY A 35 2.78 5.98 -3.80
CA GLY A 35 1.68 5.38 -4.55
C GLY A 35 0.45 5.08 -3.69
N ALA A 36 0.65 4.56 -2.47
CA ALA A 36 -0.46 4.31 -1.54
C ALA A 36 -1.18 5.60 -1.10
N LEU A 37 -0.48 6.73 -1.06
CA LEU A 37 -1.04 8.06 -0.80
C LEU A 37 -1.69 8.71 -2.03
N GLY A 38 -1.74 8.01 -3.17
CA GLY A 38 -2.41 8.47 -4.38
C GLY A 38 -1.51 9.15 -5.40
N SER A 39 -0.19 9.13 -5.21
CA SER A 39 0.74 9.64 -6.23
C SER A 39 0.79 8.70 -7.43
N GLU A 40 0.74 9.27 -8.63
CA GLU A 40 0.73 8.50 -9.87
C GLU A 40 2.12 7.97 -10.23
N VAL A 41 2.21 6.67 -10.53
CA VAL A 41 3.44 6.04 -11.02
C VAL A 41 3.58 6.35 -12.52
N PRO A 42 4.74 6.83 -13.00
CA PRO A 42 4.98 7.00 -14.43
C PRO A 42 4.72 5.71 -15.21
N ALA A 43 3.78 5.76 -16.15
CA ALA A 43 3.34 4.57 -16.89
C ALA A 43 4.46 3.93 -17.72
N ASP A 44 5.36 4.75 -18.27
CA ASP A 44 6.55 4.32 -19.00
C ASP A 44 7.50 3.51 -18.11
N TRP A 45 7.65 3.90 -16.84
CA TRP A 45 8.49 3.16 -15.89
C TRP A 45 7.87 1.82 -15.53
N ALA A 46 6.57 1.81 -15.20
CA ALA A 46 5.87 0.57 -14.86
C ALA A 46 5.88 -0.42 -16.03
N ALA A 47 5.66 0.05 -17.26
CA ALA A 47 5.72 -0.77 -18.47
C ALA A 47 7.14 -1.35 -18.69
N THR A 48 8.17 -0.53 -18.54
CA THR A 48 9.57 -0.97 -18.68
C THR A 48 9.91 -2.07 -17.68
N VAL A 49 9.52 -1.91 -16.41
CA VAL A 49 9.78 -2.90 -15.36
C VAL A 49 8.99 -4.19 -15.60
N ALA A 50 7.72 -4.08 -15.99
CA ALA A 50 6.86 -5.23 -16.27
C ALA A 50 7.42 -6.09 -17.42
N GLU A 51 7.84 -5.45 -18.51
CA GLU A 51 8.44 -6.12 -19.66
C GLU A 51 9.78 -6.78 -19.29
N ALA A 52 10.71 -6.01 -18.72
CA ALA A 52 12.04 -6.51 -18.35
C ALA A 52 11.97 -7.66 -17.34
N SER A 53 11.01 -7.62 -16.42
CA SER A 53 10.82 -8.64 -15.39
C SER A 53 9.95 -9.80 -15.85
N ARG A 54 9.21 -9.65 -16.96
CA ARG A 54 8.17 -10.58 -17.44
C ARG A 54 7.10 -10.87 -16.37
N LEU A 55 6.62 -9.81 -15.70
CA LEU A 55 5.65 -9.90 -14.61
C LEU A 55 4.43 -9.00 -14.83
N ASP A 56 3.25 -9.51 -14.48
CA ASP A 56 2.07 -8.66 -14.27
C ASP A 56 2.18 -7.98 -12.90
N LEU A 57 2.47 -6.68 -12.90
CA LEU A 57 2.60 -5.88 -11.68
C LEU A 57 1.25 -5.60 -11.00
N HIS A 58 0.13 -5.75 -11.70
CA HIS A 58 -1.20 -5.39 -11.20
C HIS A 58 -1.99 -6.59 -10.65
N ALA A 59 -1.83 -7.80 -11.20
CA ALA A 59 -2.56 -8.98 -10.72
C ALA A 59 -2.35 -9.28 -9.22
N PRO A 60 -1.10 -9.27 -8.70
CA PRO A 60 -0.87 -9.43 -7.26
C PRO A 60 -1.53 -8.32 -6.44
N ALA A 61 -1.41 -7.05 -6.88
CA ALA A 61 -2.00 -5.91 -6.18
C ALA A 61 -3.54 -5.99 -6.09
N ARG A 62 -4.21 -6.37 -7.19
CA ARG A 62 -5.67 -6.60 -7.20
C ARG A 62 -6.06 -7.73 -6.25
N THR A 63 -5.31 -8.82 -6.26
CA THR A 63 -5.58 -9.98 -5.40
C THR A 63 -5.42 -9.63 -3.92
N LEU A 64 -4.32 -8.98 -3.56
CA LEU A 64 -4.05 -8.53 -2.20
C LEU A 64 -5.09 -7.51 -1.73
N THR A 65 -5.51 -6.59 -2.60
CA THR A 65 -6.58 -5.63 -2.28
C THR A 65 -7.90 -6.34 -1.96
N ARG A 66 -8.27 -7.35 -2.75
CA ARG A 66 -9.48 -8.15 -2.50
C ARG A 66 -9.40 -8.85 -1.14
N VAL A 67 -8.28 -9.52 -0.86
CA VAL A 67 -8.06 -10.22 0.41
C VAL A 67 -8.08 -9.25 1.59
N ALA A 68 -7.43 -8.09 1.48
CA ALA A 68 -7.43 -7.07 2.53
C ALA A 68 -8.85 -6.57 2.86
N ARG A 69 -9.69 -6.36 1.84
CA ARG A 69 -11.10 -5.99 2.02
C ARG A 69 -11.92 -7.10 2.69
N GLU A 70 -11.67 -8.35 2.31
CA GLU A 70 -12.33 -9.53 2.91
C GLU A 70 -11.97 -9.67 4.39
N VAL A 71 -10.69 -9.56 4.73
CA VAL A 71 -10.21 -9.58 6.12
C VAL A 71 -10.86 -8.45 6.92
N PHE A 72 -10.82 -7.22 6.40
CA PHE A 72 -11.42 -6.06 7.07
C PHE A 72 -12.93 -6.24 7.34
N ALA A 73 -13.69 -6.78 6.39
CA ALA A 73 -15.11 -7.05 6.56
C ALA A 73 -15.37 -8.07 7.68
N ARG A 74 -14.63 -9.18 7.70
CA ARG A 74 -14.74 -10.21 8.74
C ARG A 74 -14.34 -9.68 10.12
N ASP A 75 -13.31 -8.85 10.19
CA ASP A 75 -12.87 -8.23 11.44
C ASP A 75 -13.94 -7.29 11.98
N LEU A 76 -14.62 -6.53 11.12
CA LEU A 76 -15.75 -5.69 11.51
C LEU A 76 -16.94 -6.51 12.03
N GLU A 77 -17.29 -7.60 11.35
CA GLU A 77 -18.36 -8.52 11.79
C GLU A 77 -18.03 -9.10 13.17
N ARG A 78 -16.82 -9.64 13.33
CA ARG A 78 -16.35 -10.21 14.61
C ARG A 78 -16.38 -9.17 15.73
N ARG A 79 -15.95 -7.94 15.45
CA ARG A 79 -15.99 -6.84 16.43
C ARG A 79 -17.42 -6.51 16.84
N ARG A 80 -18.35 -6.41 15.89
CA ARG A 80 -19.78 -6.14 16.18
C ARG A 80 -20.39 -7.25 17.04
N SER A 81 -20.18 -8.52 16.69
CA SER A 81 -20.68 -9.64 17.48
C SER A 81 -20.12 -9.65 18.90
N HIS A 82 -18.84 -9.27 19.07
CA HIS A 82 -18.25 -9.09 20.39
C HIS A 82 -18.92 -7.93 21.17
N GLU A 83 -19.12 -6.78 20.53
CA GLU A 83 -19.77 -5.61 21.14
C GLU A 83 -21.21 -5.92 21.56
N GLU A 84 -21.98 -6.63 20.74
CA GLU A 84 -23.35 -7.07 21.05
C GLU A 84 -23.38 -8.02 22.25
N ALA A 85 -22.49 -9.02 22.27
CA ALA A 85 -22.39 -9.95 23.39
C ALA A 85 -21.98 -9.24 24.69
N PHE A 86 -21.03 -8.30 24.60
CA PHE A 86 -20.61 -7.51 25.76
C PHE A 86 -21.74 -6.63 26.28
N ALA A 87 -22.49 -5.95 25.42
CA ALA A 87 -23.63 -5.12 25.81
C ALA A 87 -24.73 -5.95 26.51
N ALA A 88 -25.02 -7.15 25.99
CA ALA A 88 -25.99 -8.06 26.61
C ALA A 88 -25.56 -8.51 28.02
N LEU A 89 -24.27 -8.76 28.25
CA LEU A 89 -23.73 -9.14 29.56
C LEU A 89 -23.62 -7.96 30.54
N ALA A 90 -23.22 -6.79 30.04
CA ALA A 90 -22.99 -5.60 30.85
C ALA A 90 -24.29 -4.93 31.33
N GLY A 91 -25.46 -5.40 30.87
CA GLY A 91 -26.75 -4.98 31.40
C GLY A 91 -27.05 -3.50 31.17
N THR A 92 -26.55 -2.92 30.08
CA THR A 92 -26.89 -1.53 29.72
C THR A 92 -28.35 -1.50 29.28
N ARG A 93 -29.24 -1.12 30.22
CA ARG A 93 -30.61 -0.69 29.94
C ARG A 93 -30.61 0.58 29.09
#